data_AF-A0A967IRP8-F1
#
_entry.id   AF-A0A967IRP8-F1
#
_cell.length_a   1.000
_cell.length_b   1.000
_cell.length_c   1.000
_cell.angle_alpha   90.00
_cell.angle_beta   90.00
_cell.angle_gamma   90.00
#
_symmetry.space_group_name_H-M   'P 1'
#
loop_
_entity.id
_entity.type
_entity.pdbx_description
1 polymer ?
#
loop_
_entity_poly.entity_id
_entity_poly.type
_entity_poly.pdbx_seq_one_letter_code
_entity_poly.pdbx_strand_id
1 'polypeptide(L)' 'GCVPMYNLMEDAATAEICRAQLWQWIRHAAQLDDGRSIDRALVRALLQQELDAIRARFSAEQLPHTQLSEAAALFE' A
#
# COMPACT_ATOMS: atom_id res chain seq x y z
N GLY A 1 15.47 1.25 -5.47
CA GLY A 1 15.94 2.19 -4.44
C GLY A 1 15.97 1.45 -3.13
N CYS A 2 17.02 1.62 -2.33
CA CYS A 2 17.22 0.92 -1.06
C CYS A 2 16.62 1.78 0.06
N VAL A 3 15.45 1.40 0.58
CA VAL A 3 14.67 2.20 1.52
C VAL A 3 14.57 1.47 2.85
N PRO A 4 15.05 2.04 3.97
CA PRO A 4 14.82 1.46 5.27
C PRO A 4 13.35 1.61 5.64
N MET A 5 12.64 0.50 5.83
CA MET A 5 11.23 0.48 6.23
C MET A 5 11.02 -0.64 7.25
N TYR A 6 10.39 -0.31 8.39
CA TYR A 6 10.16 -1.27 9.48
C TYR A 6 11.40 -2.07 9.93
N ASN A 7 12.57 -1.42 9.96
CA ASN A 7 13.85 -2.03 10.30
C ASN A 7 14.35 -3.09 9.30
N LEU A 8 13.76 -3.13 8.11
CA LEU A 8 14.18 -3.92 6.95
C LEU A 8 14.68 -2.99 5.84
N MET A 9 15.51 -3.52 4.95
CA MET A 9 15.97 -2.80 3.76
C MET A 9 15.14 -3.26 2.57
N GLU A 10 14.23 -2.40 2.15
CA GLU A 10 13.33 -2.68 1.05
C GLU A 10 13.91 -2.17 -0.27
N ASP A 11 13.64 -2.90 -1.35
CA ASP A 11 13.95 -2.48 -2.70
C ASP A 11 12.71 -2.50 -3.61
N ALA A 12 12.92 -2.35 -4.92
CA ALA A 12 11.81 -2.36 -5.86
C ALA A 12 11.10 -3.73 -5.91
N ALA A 13 11.80 -4.83 -5.64
CA ALA A 13 11.22 -6.17 -5.69
C ALA A 13 10.16 -6.35 -4.61
N THR A 14 10.35 -5.74 -3.42
CA THR A 14 9.32 -5.73 -2.36
C THR A 14 8.05 -5.04 -2.85
N ALA A 15 8.17 -3.86 -3.47
CA ALA A 15 7.02 -3.14 -4.00
C ALA A 15 6.31 -3.96 -5.11
N GLU A 16 7.08 -4.62 -5.98
CA GLU A 16 6.55 -5.45 -7.06
C GLU A 16 5.78 -6.67 -6.54
N ILE A 17 6.32 -7.41 -5.57
CA ILE A 17 5.65 -8.60 -5.04
C ILE A 17 4.38 -8.23 -4.27
N CYS A 18 4.39 -7.14 -3.50
CA CYS A 18 3.20 -6.65 -2.79
C CYS A 18 2.07 -6.28 -3.76
N ARG A 19 2.38 -5.53 -4.84
CA ARG A 19 1.39 -5.15 -5.84
C ARG A 19 0.86 -6.36 -6.61
N ALA A 20 1.74 -7.30 -6.98
CA ALA A 20 1.35 -8.54 -7.66
C ALA A 20 0.43 -9.41 -6.79
N GLN A 21 0.69 -9.48 -5.49
CA GLN A 21 -0.11 -10.24 -4.54
C GLN A 21 -1.53 -9.67 -4.39
N LEU A 22 -1.67 -8.34 -4.21
CA LEU A 22 -2.99 -7.70 -4.19
C LEU A 22 -3.77 -7.94 -5.48
N TRP A 23 -3.10 -7.82 -6.64
CA TRP A 23 -3.72 -8.12 -7.92
C TRP A 23 -4.22 -9.56 -7.99
N GLN A 24 -3.41 -10.52 -7.55
CA GLN A 24 -3.77 -11.94 -7.55
C GLN A 24 -4.98 -12.19 -6.65
N TRP A 25 -4.99 -11.62 -5.45
CA TRP A 25 -6.11 -11.76 -4.52
C TRP A 25 -7.42 -11.20 -5.06
N ILE A 26 -7.39 -10.00 -5.67
CA ILE A 26 -8.55 -9.43 -6.36
C ILE A 26 -9.00 -10.34 -7.50
N ARG A 27 -8.06 -10.83 -8.32
CA ARG A 27 -8.35 -11.65 -9.50
C ARG A 27 -9.00 -12.99 -9.16
N HIS A 28 -8.68 -13.54 -7.98
CA HIS A 28 -9.14 -14.84 -7.51
C HIS A 28 -10.13 -14.75 -6.35
N ALA A 29 -10.61 -13.55 -6.00
CA ALA A 29 -11.55 -13.31 -4.90
C ALA A 29 -11.11 -14.00 -3.59
N ALA A 30 -9.82 -13.91 -3.27
CA ALA A 30 -9.24 -14.50 -2.07
C ALA A 30 -9.98 -13.99 -0.82
N GLN A 31 -10.08 -14.82 0.22
CA GLN A 31 -10.78 -14.47 1.45
C GLN A 31 -9.77 -14.08 2.54
N LEU A 32 -10.10 -13.05 3.29
CA LEU A 32 -9.45 -12.73 4.55
C LEU A 32 -9.89 -13.72 5.64
N ASP A 33 -9.13 -13.78 6.73
CA ASP A 33 -9.43 -14.64 7.89
C ASP A 33 -10.77 -14.31 8.56
N ASP A 34 -11.25 -13.07 8.38
CA ASP A 34 -12.56 -12.61 8.86
C ASP A 34 -13.73 -12.91 7.89
N GLY A 35 -13.45 -13.60 6.78
CA GLY A 35 -14.43 -14.03 5.78
C GLY A 35 -14.78 -12.99 4.71
N ARG A 36 -14.20 -11.79 4.75
CA ARG A 36 -14.37 -10.81 3.66
C ARG A 36 -13.62 -11.27 2.40
N SER A 37 -14.24 -11.13 1.24
CA SER A 37 -13.56 -11.32 -0.04
C SER A 37 -12.75 -10.08 -0.41
N ILE A 38 -11.54 -10.28 -0.93
CA ILE A 38 -10.68 -9.22 -1.40
C ILE A 38 -11.15 -8.78 -2.78
N ASP A 39 -11.72 -7.58 -2.84
CA ASP A 39 -12.11 -6.90 -4.07
C ASP A 39 -11.46 -5.52 -4.20
N ARG A 40 -11.71 -4.84 -5.32
CA ARG A 40 -11.14 -3.50 -5.57
C ARG A 40 -11.66 -2.46 -4.58
N ALA A 41 -12.90 -2.58 -4.11
CA ALA A 41 -13.49 -1.61 -3.18
C ALA A 41 -12.82 -1.71 -1.81
N LEU A 42 -12.61 -2.92 -1.31
CA LEU A 42 -11.90 -3.19 -0.08
C LEU A 42 -10.45 -2.70 -0.15
N VAL A 43 -9.72 -3.04 -1.22
CA VAL A 43 -8.32 -2.60 -1.37
C VAL A 43 -8.20 -1.08 -1.43
N ARG A 44 -9.11 -0.38 -2.13
CA ARG A 44 -9.14 1.10 -2.15
C ARG A 44 -9.43 1.71 -0.79
N ALA A 45 -10.39 1.14 -0.05
CA ALA A 45 -10.71 1.61 1.30
C ALA A 45 -9.51 1.45 2.25
N LEU A 46 -8.84 0.29 2.21
CA LEU A 46 -7.63 0.04 2.99
C LEU A 46 -6.49 0.96 2.58
N LEU A 47 -6.26 1.16 1.28
CA LEU A 47 -5.24 2.09 0.78
C LEU A 47 -5.46 3.51 1.34
N GLN A 48 -6.70 4.01 1.31
CA GLN A 48 -7.00 5.33 1.86
C GLN A 48 -6.73 5.41 3.37
N GLN A 49 -7.10 4.37 4.12
CA GLN A 49 -6.81 4.28 5.57
C GLN A 49 -5.30 4.31 5.86
N GLU A 50 -4.50 3.57 5.09
CA GLU A 50 -3.04 3.55 5.23
C GLU A 50 -2.42 4.90 4.86
N LEU A 51 -2.91 5.56 3.80
CA LEU A 51 -2.43 6.90 3.42
C LEU A 51 -2.70 7.93 4.53
N ASP A 52 -3.88 7.86 5.16
CA ASP A 52 -4.22 8.76 6.27
C ASP A 52 -3.39 8.45 7.52
N ALA A 53 -3.12 7.17 7.81
CA ALA A 53 -2.21 6.77 8.89
C ALA A 53 -0.77 7.25 8.64
N ILE A 54 -0.27 7.16 7.41
CA ILE A 54 1.05 7.67 7.01
C ILE A 54 1.11 9.19 7.19
N ARG A 55 0.08 9.93 6.74
CA ARG A 55 0.00 11.40 6.93
C ARG A 55 -0.04 11.81 8.40
N ALA A 56 -0.65 11.00 9.26
CA ALA A 56 -0.66 11.25 10.71
C ALA A 56 0.70 10.94 11.37
N ARG A 57 1.48 10.01 10.80
CA ARG A 57 2.76 9.56 11.35
C ARG A 57 3.94 10.44 10.95
N PHE A 58 3.91 11.03 9.75
CA PHE A 58 5.01 11.84 9.21
C PHE A 58 4.58 13.30 9.06
N SER A 59 5.45 14.23 9.44
CA SER A 59 5.22 15.64 9.15
C SER A 59 5.35 15.91 7.65
N ALA A 60 4.76 17.02 7.17
CA ALA A 60 4.87 17.43 5.77
C ALA A 60 6.31 17.71 5.32
N GLU A 61 7.22 18.02 6.25
CA GLU A 61 8.65 18.18 6.00
C GLU A 61 9.36 16.84 5.77
N GLN A 62 8.93 15.78 6.46
CA GLN A 62 9.48 14.42 6.32
C GLN A 62 8.93 13.70 5.09
N LEU A 63 7.65 13.92 4.79
CA LEU A 63 6.98 13.31 3.65
C LEU A 63 6.04 14.33 3.01
N PRO A 64 6.48 15.00 1.93
CA PRO A 64 5.62 15.89 1.19
C PRO A 64 4.38 15.16 0.69
N HIS A 65 3.19 15.72 0.98
CA HIS A 65 1.93 15.09 0.61
C HIS A 65 1.79 14.86 -0.90
N THR A 66 2.47 15.65 -1.73
CA THR A 66 2.54 15.49 -3.19
C THR A 66 3.19 14.17 -3.58
N GLN A 67 4.36 13.84 -3.02
CA GLN A 67 5.05 12.58 -3.28
C GLN A 67 4.23 11.38 -2.81
N LEU A 68 3.58 11.49 -1.66
CA LEU A 68 2.68 10.43 -1.18
C LEU A 68 1.48 10.23 -2.11
N SER A 69 0.89 11.31 -2.63
CA SER A 69 -0.21 11.21 -3.59
C SER A 69 0.21 10.63 -4.94
N GLU A 70 1.41 10.97 -5.43
CA GLU A 70 1.97 10.41 -6.66
C GLU A 70 2.25 8.90 -6.51
N ALA A 71 2.83 8.50 -5.37
CA ALA A 71 3.07 7.10 -5.06
C ALA A 71 1.76 6.29 -4.97
N ALA A 72 0.72 6.85 -4.34
CA ALA A 72 -0.60 6.23 -4.28
C ALA A 72 -1.22 6.05 -5.68
N ALA A 73 -1.11 7.07 -6.55
CA ALA A 73 -1.63 7.02 -7.90
C ALA A 73 -0.90 6.00 -8.80
N LEU A 74 0.39 5.73 -8.53
CA LEU A 74 1.16 4.69 -9.23
C LEU A 74 0.82 3.26 -8.74
N PHE A 75 0.34 3.13 -7.52
CA PHE A 75 0.03 1.84 -6.90
C PHE A 75 -1.32 1.26 -7.34
N GLU A 76 -2.30 2.12 -7.64
CA GLU A 76 -3.59 1.73 -8.27
C GLU A 76 -3.46 1.32 -9.75
#